data_AF-A0AAD1XH39-F1
#
_entry.id   AF-A0AAD1XH39-F1
#
_cell.length_a   1.000
_cell.length_b   1.000
_cell.length_c   1.000
_cell.angle_alpha   90.00
_cell.angle_beta   90.00
_cell.angle_gamma   90.00
#
_symmetry.space_group_name_H-M   'P 1'
#
loop_
_entity.id
_entity.type
_entity.pdbx_description
1 polymer ?
#
loop_
_entity_poly.entity_id
_entity_poly.type
_entity_poly.pdbx_seq_one_letter_code
_entity_poly.pdbx_strand_id
1 'polypeptide(L)'
;MSSIASRSPKKSPKKSKVKSPLSKSKTMKQQTFSTAYYQDVGLTENSVEIDHLKTVIVSLKQKADVADDIQQELDTKTTMLRQCEQARNELQDKYEGLINETDEQAKKTQEYQAKILVRLEFLEKENQMQKSEIQNLKMNFDNTTQIKINIDEELKNSKQHIVELEAQKAELKKQLTIASDYLIEQDDKVHKANKTSLELLDHLKDAELEIETLKDYIVELKHRIAVYIPVESDSVDAKLAEYINNYPERNRLKVMFMRESSGIYQFGTRKIFVKVEQDKIIIRVGGGFLTIDEFLDIYTPLEIEKLERKSPLKKFSEKVAVQKTCIGREIREDSPIRSPARSPKRGSPTGKRSPMRRTSPKKGGSPLKK
;
A
#
# COMPACT_ATOMS: atom_id res chain seq x y z
N MET A 1 -18.87 36.28 17.23
CA MET A 1 -18.37 37.35 18.12
C MET A 1 -18.65 38.69 17.46
N SER A 2 -19.65 39.42 17.95
CA SER A 2 -19.80 40.88 17.84
C SER A 2 -21.22 41.22 18.29
N SER A 3 -21.35 41.37 19.60
CA SER A 3 -22.44 42.02 20.30
C SER A 3 -22.52 43.49 19.89
N ILE A 4 -23.70 43.98 19.50
CA ILE A 4 -24.00 45.41 19.65
C ILE A 4 -25.36 45.53 20.33
N ALA A 5 -25.28 46.06 21.54
CA ALA A 5 -26.36 46.38 22.43
C ALA A 5 -26.93 47.78 22.15
N SER A 6 -28.08 48.03 22.77
CA SER A 6 -28.55 49.31 23.29
C SER A 6 -29.20 50.31 22.31
N ARG A 7 -30.48 50.64 22.56
CA ARG A 7 -30.90 51.88 23.23
C ARG A 7 -32.43 52.09 23.15
N SER A 8 -33.09 51.95 24.29
CA SER A 8 -34.14 52.91 24.74
C SER A 8 -33.41 54.02 25.54
N PRO A 9 -34.03 55.11 26.07
CA PRO A 9 -35.44 55.55 26.08
C PRO A 9 -35.64 57.07 25.82
N LYS A 10 -36.88 57.59 25.81
CA LYS A 10 -37.30 58.98 26.18
C LYS A 10 -38.84 59.10 26.12
N LYS A 11 -39.53 59.17 27.26
CA LYS A 11 -39.98 60.37 28.00
C LYS A 11 -41.03 61.23 27.27
N SER A 12 -42.22 61.27 27.88
CA SER A 12 -43.38 62.18 27.70
C SER A 12 -43.01 63.67 27.98
N PRO A 13 -43.87 64.69 27.73
CA PRO A 13 -44.89 65.08 28.73
C PRO A 13 -46.12 65.96 28.28
N LYS A 14 -47.04 66.24 29.24
CA LYS A 14 -48.03 67.36 29.38
C LYS A 14 -49.32 67.29 28.52
N LYS A 15 -50.55 67.13 29.05
CA LYS A 15 -51.39 67.97 29.95
C LYS A 15 -51.48 69.46 29.55
N SER A 16 -52.64 69.89 29.05
CA SER A 16 -53.19 71.25 29.23
C SER A 16 -54.72 71.23 29.29
N LYS A 17 -55.24 71.39 30.52
CA LYS A 17 -56.59 71.88 30.83
C LYS A 17 -56.61 73.40 30.63
N VAL A 18 -57.64 73.93 30.00
CA VAL A 18 -58.06 75.36 30.01
C VAL A 18 -59.60 75.30 30.07
N LYS A 19 -60.34 75.53 31.17
CA LYS A 19 -60.61 76.75 31.99
C LYS A 19 -61.01 78.00 31.16
N SER A 20 -62.34 78.18 30.97
CA SER A 20 -63.22 79.37 31.20
C SER A 20 -62.61 80.79 31.12
N PRO A 21 -63.31 81.86 30.65
CA PRO A 21 -64.43 82.52 31.38
C PRO A 21 -65.54 83.16 30.49
N LEU A 22 -66.81 83.23 30.91
CA LEU A 22 -67.46 84.34 31.67
C LEU A 22 -67.37 85.76 31.03
N SER A 23 -68.48 86.27 30.49
CA SER A 23 -68.92 87.69 30.61
C SER A 23 -70.40 87.74 30.21
N LYS A 24 -71.37 88.00 31.11
CA LYS A 24 -71.74 89.23 31.86
C LYS A 24 -72.33 90.36 30.99
N SER A 25 -73.37 90.98 31.57
CA SER A 25 -73.89 92.34 31.31
C SER A 25 -74.78 92.45 30.07
N LYS A 26 -76.00 93.00 30.07
CA LYS A 26 -76.70 94.06 30.85
C LYS A 26 -78.21 93.79 30.64
N THR A 27 -79.14 93.88 31.59
CA THR A 27 -79.58 95.01 32.43
C THR A 27 -79.92 96.30 31.68
N MET A 28 -81.19 96.48 31.34
CA MET A 28 -81.86 97.79 31.20
C MET A 28 -83.36 97.53 31.48
N LYS A 29 -83.95 97.89 32.64
CA LYS A 29 -84.36 99.24 33.09
C LYS A 29 -85.10 99.97 31.98
N GLN A 30 -86.24 100.62 32.12
CA GLN A 30 -87.17 101.03 33.19
C GLN A 30 -88.23 101.91 32.45
N GLN A 31 -89.23 102.47 33.17
CA GLN A 31 -90.25 103.46 32.75
C GLN A 31 -91.55 102.81 32.26
N THR A 32 -92.72 102.82 32.95
CA THR A 32 -93.36 103.69 33.97
C THR A 32 -93.43 105.18 33.67
N PHE A 33 -94.59 105.64 33.19
CA PHE A 33 -95.24 106.97 33.39
C PHE A 33 -96.72 106.76 32.96
N SER A 34 -97.76 106.79 33.79
CA SER A 34 -98.38 107.87 34.59
C SER A 34 -98.80 109.09 33.73
N THR A 35 -100.09 109.37 33.48
CA THR A 35 -101.12 110.02 34.34
C THR A 35 -101.38 111.46 33.87
N ALA A 36 -102.65 111.77 33.58
CA ALA A 36 -103.39 113.05 33.68
C ALA A 36 -102.83 114.36 33.07
N TYR A 37 -103.65 115.08 32.27
CA TYR A 37 -104.34 116.32 32.69
C TYR A 37 -105.15 116.97 31.54
N TYR A 38 -106.22 117.67 31.94
CA TYR A 38 -107.23 118.41 31.17
C TYR A 38 -106.68 119.65 30.42
N GLN A 39 -107.39 120.14 29.37
CA GLN A 39 -108.30 121.31 29.43
C GLN A 39 -108.60 121.89 28.02
N ASP A 40 -109.91 122.07 27.77
CA ASP A 40 -110.50 123.33 27.30
C ASP A 40 -110.20 123.84 25.89
N VAL A 41 -110.95 123.37 24.88
CA VAL A 41 -111.51 124.24 23.83
C VAL A 41 -112.78 123.59 23.27
N GLY A 42 -113.91 124.30 23.31
CA GLY A 42 -115.19 123.85 22.78
C GLY A 42 -115.12 123.50 21.29
N LEU A 43 -115.15 122.21 21.00
CA LEU A 43 -115.19 121.64 19.66
C LEU A 43 -116.10 120.39 19.72
N THR A 44 -116.97 120.26 18.73
CA THR A 44 -118.05 119.27 18.66
C THR A 44 -117.55 117.83 18.83
N GLU A 45 -118.39 116.90 19.32
CA GLU A 45 -118.03 115.47 19.60
C GLU A 45 -117.26 114.79 18.46
N ASN A 46 -117.56 115.15 17.21
CA ASN A 46 -116.83 114.67 16.03
C ASN A 46 -115.36 115.14 15.96
N SER A 47 -115.00 116.29 16.53
CA SER A 47 -113.68 116.92 16.45
C SER A 47 -112.64 116.34 17.43
N VAL A 48 -113.03 116.03 18.68
CA VAL A 48 -112.14 115.40 19.68
C VAL A 48 -111.92 113.94 19.35
N GLU A 49 -112.95 113.28 18.83
CA GLU A 49 -112.84 111.94 18.28
C GLU A 49 -111.91 111.93 17.06
N ILE A 50 -111.97 112.94 16.18
CA ILE A 50 -111.02 113.10 15.07
C ILE A 50 -109.57 113.31 15.55
N ASP A 51 -109.29 114.10 16.58
CA ASP A 51 -107.90 114.31 17.07
C ASP A 51 -107.38 113.14 17.90
N HIS A 52 -108.24 112.44 18.65
CA HIS A 52 -107.89 111.15 19.26
C HIS A 52 -107.63 110.10 18.18
N LEU A 53 -108.47 110.04 17.14
CA LEU A 53 -108.26 109.19 15.97
C LEU A 53 -106.99 109.58 15.22
N LYS A 54 -106.62 110.85 15.09
CA LYS A 54 -105.33 111.27 14.52
C LYS A 54 -104.15 110.82 15.38
N THR A 55 -104.26 110.93 16.70
CA THR A 55 -103.20 110.49 17.63
C THR A 55 -103.06 108.97 17.61
N VAL A 56 -104.18 108.24 17.54
CA VAL A 56 -104.24 106.80 17.37
C VAL A 56 -103.71 106.40 15.98
N ILE A 57 -104.03 107.15 14.92
CA ILE A 57 -103.50 106.93 13.57
C ILE A 57 -101.99 107.17 13.56
N VAL A 58 -101.47 108.21 14.21
CA VAL A 58 -100.02 108.47 14.32
C VAL A 58 -99.33 107.37 15.14
N SER A 59 -99.94 106.93 16.25
CA SER A 59 -99.41 105.82 17.06
C SER A 59 -99.47 104.48 16.31
N LEU A 60 -100.56 104.21 15.58
CA LEU A 60 -100.70 103.03 14.74
C LEU A 60 -99.76 103.09 13.54
N LYS A 61 -99.49 104.28 13.00
CA LYS A 61 -98.51 104.50 11.94
C LYS A 61 -97.09 104.29 12.43
N GLN A 62 -96.72 104.83 13.60
CA GLN A 62 -95.44 104.52 14.25
C GLN A 62 -95.31 103.04 14.60
N LYS A 63 -96.40 102.38 15.02
CA LYS A 63 -96.40 100.93 15.25
C LYS A 63 -96.32 100.14 13.95
N ALA A 64 -96.90 100.63 12.85
CA ALA A 64 -96.77 100.05 11.52
C ALA A 64 -95.34 100.23 10.99
N ASP A 65 -94.74 101.40 11.13
CA ASP A 65 -93.34 101.68 10.78
C ASP A 65 -92.39 100.77 11.60
N VAL A 66 -92.64 100.62 12.92
CA VAL A 66 -91.88 99.68 13.77
C VAL A 66 -92.14 98.22 13.39
N ALA A 67 -93.36 97.86 12.99
CA ALA A 67 -93.67 96.52 12.52
C ALA A 67 -92.99 96.21 11.17
N ASP A 68 -92.91 97.20 10.27
CA ASP A 68 -92.19 97.11 9.00
C ASP A 68 -90.69 97.03 9.22
N ASP A 69 -90.12 97.82 10.16
CA ASP A 69 -88.72 97.72 10.57
C ASP A 69 -88.40 96.34 11.18
N ILE A 70 -89.28 95.81 12.03
CA ILE A 70 -89.17 94.46 12.60
C ILE A 70 -89.27 93.40 11.50
N GLN A 71 -90.17 93.58 10.53
CA GLN A 71 -90.33 92.65 9.41
C GLN A 71 -89.08 92.67 8.52
N GLN A 72 -88.51 93.84 8.26
CA GLN A 72 -87.24 93.98 7.54
C GLN A 72 -86.06 93.37 8.34
N GLU A 73 -86.01 93.56 9.66
CA GLU A 73 -85.02 92.89 10.51
C GLU A 73 -85.21 91.37 10.50
N LEU A 74 -86.46 90.88 10.51
CA LEU A 74 -86.77 89.45 10.46
C LEU A 74 -86.40 88.84 9.11
N ASP A 75 -86.63 89.54 8.00
CA ASP A 75 -86.24 89.11 6.66
C ASP A 75 -84.71 89.11 6.50
N THR A 76 -84.01 90.13 7.02
CA THR A 76 -82.54 90.15 7.05
C THR A 76 -81.96 89.05 7.95
N LYS A 77 -82.56 88.78 9.11
CA LYS A 77 -82.18 87.64 9.98
C LYS A 77 -82.43 86.30 9.30
N THR A 78 -83.55 86.14 8.60
CA THR A 78 -83.91 84.90 7.90
C THR A 78 -82.96 84.65 6.73
N THR A 79 -82.62 85.69 5.96
CA THR A 79 -81.63 85.59 4.89
C THR A 79 -80.23 85.29 5.43
N MET A 80 -79.80 85.93 6.53
CA MET A 80 -78.54 85.57 7.20
C MET A 80 -78.54 84.13 7.72
N LEU A 81 -79.64 83.66 8.32
CA LEU A 81 -79.75 82.28 8.81
C LEU A 81 -79.64 81.28 7.66
N ARG A 82 -80.32 81.55 6.54
CA ARG A 82 -80.21 80.74 5.32
C ARG A 82 -78.78 80.72 4.75
N GLN A 83 -78.09 81.86 4.73
CA GLN A 83 -76.68 81.93 4.32
C GLN A 83 -75.77 81.15 5.28
N CYS A 84 -76.00 81.23 6.58
CA CYS A 84 -75.28 80.45 7.57
C CYS A 84 -75.53 78.94 7.41
N GLU A 85 -76.76 78.52 7.13
CA GLU A 85 -77.10 77.11 6.86
C GLU A 85 -76.44 76.62 5.56
N GLN A 86 -76.47 77.43 4.50
CA GLN A 86 -75.78 77.13 3.25
C GLN A 86 -74.27 76.97 3.48
N ALA A 87 -73.63 77.92 4.16
CA ALA A 87 -72.21 77.85 4.49
C ALA A 87 -71.88 76.63 5.38
N ARG A 88 -72.77 76.27 6.32
CA ARG A 88 -72.61 75.07 7.15
C ARG A 88 -72.67 73.81 6.31
N ASN A 89 -73.63 73.70 5.39
CA ASN A 89 -73.77 72.53 4.52
C ASN A 89 -72.58 72.43 3.56
N GLU A 90 -72.15 73.53 2.94
CA GLU A 90 -70.94 73.54 2.09
C GLU A 90 -69.68 73.11 2.86
N LEU A 91 -69.56 73.55 4.11
CA LEU A 91 -68.45 73.19 4.97
C LEU A 91 -68.55 71.71 5.39
N GLN A 92 -69.75 71.18 5.64
CA GLN A 92 -69.97 69.77 5.90
C GLN A 92 -69.60 68.91 4.67
N ASP A 93 -70.03 69.30 3.47
CA ASP A 93 -69.68 68.63 2.22
C ASP A 93 -68.17 68.63 1.99
N LYS A 94 -67.49 69.76 2.26
CA LYS A 94 -66.02 69.86 2.22
C LYS A 94 -65.35 68.92 3.23
N TYR A 95 -65.87 68.83 4.45
CA TYR A 95 -65.34 67.89 5.45
C TYR A 95 -65.54 66.44 5.03
N GLU A 96 -66.70 66.09 4.48
CA GLU A 96 -66.97 64.74 3.98
C GLU A 96 -66.06 64.37 2.80
N GLY A 97 -65.83 65.30 1.88
CA GLY A 97 -64.85 65.13 0.79
C GLY A 97 -63.44 64.88 1.31
N LEU A 98 -62.97 65.69 2.27
CA LEU A 98 -61.65 65.51 2.90
C LEU A 98 -61.54 64.15 3.63
N ILE A 99 -62.59 63.71 4.33
CA ILE A 99 -62.62 62.39 4.99
C ILE A 99 -62.45 61.29 3.94
N ASN A 100 -63.22 61.33 2.86
CA ASN A 100 -63.14 60.33 1.79
C ASN A 100 -61.76 60.30 1.11
N GLU A 101 -61.17 61.46 0.83
CA GLU A 101 -59.81 61.56 0.29
C GLU A 101 -58.77 60.97 1.25
N THR A 102 -58.88 61.27 2.56
CA THR A 102 -57.98 60.72 3.57
C THR A 102 -58.11 59.20 3.71
N ASP A 103 -59.34 58.67 3.63
CA ASP A 103 -59.61 57.23 3.67
C ASP A 103 -59.09 56.52 2.42
N GLU A 104 -59.24 57.12 1.24
CA GLU A 104 -58.71 56.59 -0.01
C GLU A 104 -57.16 56.57 0.03
N GLN A 105 -56.54 57.64 0.53
CA GLN A 105 -55.10 57.70 0.70
C GLN A 105 -54.59 56.71 1.75
N ALA A 106 -55.33 56.51 2.85
CA ALA A 106 -55.02 55.50 3.86
C ALA A 106 -55.08 54.08 3.26
N LYS A 107 -56.11 53.75 2.47
CA LYS A 107 -56.22 52.47 1.76
C LYS A 107 -55.06 52.24 0.79
N LYS A 108 -54.72 53.24 -0.05
CA LYS A 108 -53.56 53.15 -0.97
C LYS A 108 -52.25 52.93 -0.21
N THR A 109 -52.09 53.61 0.93
CA THR A 109 -50.91 53.44 1.79
C THR A 109 -50.86 52.04 2.40
N GLN A 110 -52.00 51.52 2.87
CA GLN A 110 -52.12 50.18 3.43
C GLN A 110 -51.80 49.09 2.38
N GLU A 111 -52.32 49.24 1.15
CA GLU A 111 -51.99 48.33 0.05
C GLU A 111 -50.50 48.35 -0.31
N TYR A 112 -49.87 49.53 -0.32
CA TYR A 112 -48.44 49.66 -0.56
C TYR A 112 -47.62 49.01 0.56
N GLN A 113 -48.00 49.22 1.82
CA GLN A 113 -47.38 48.56 2.97
C GLN A 113 -47.52 47.03 2.90
N ALA A 114 -48.69 46.53 2.51
CA ALA A 114 -48.91 45.09 2.32
C ALA A 114 -48.01 44.52 1.21
N LYS A 115 -47.87 45.21 0.08
CA LYS A 115 -46.96 44.82 -1.01
C LYS A 115 -45.50 44.79 -0.56
N ILE A 116 -45.06 45.77 0.23
CA ILE A 116 -43.71 45.78 0.81
C ILE A 116 -43.50 44.59 1.74
N LEU A 117 -44.47 44.30 2.61
CA LEU A 117 -44.36 43.20 3.59
C LEU A 117 -44.21 41.84 2.89
N VAL A 118 -45.02 41.57 1.86
CA VAL A 118 -44.90 40.34 1.06
C VAL A 118 -43.53 40.24 0.37
N ARG A 119 -42.99 41.36 -0.14
CA ARG A 119 -41.66 41.37 -0.76
C ARG A 119 -40.56 41.13 0.27
N LEU A 120 -40.68 41.69 1.48
CA LEU A 120 -39.74 41.44 2.58
C LEU A 120 -39.74 39.96 2.98
N GLU A 121 -40.91 39.35 3.16
CA GLU A 121 -41.00 37.91 3.47
C GLU A 121 -40.37 37.02 2.39
N PHE A 122 -40.54 37.39 1.11
CA PHE A 122 -39.90 36.68 0.00
C PHE A 122 -38.37 36.80 0.06
N LEU A 123 -37.86 38.02 0.27
CA LEU A 123 -36.42 38.27 0.36
C LEU A 123 -35.81 37.60 1.61
N GLU A 124 -36.54 37.51 2.71
CA GLU A 124 -36.10 36.78 3.91
C GLU A 124 -35.95 35.28 3.64
N LYS A 125 -36.93 34.67 2.94
CA LYS A 125 -36.86 33.26 2.53
C LYS A 125 -35.70 33.02 1.57
N GLU A 126 -35.49 33.90 0.59
CA GLU A 126 -34.38 33.82 -0.35
C GLU A 126 -33.03 33.89 0.37
N ASN A 127 -32.86 34.86 1.28
CA ASN A 127 -31.66 34.97 2.12
C ASN A 127 -31.43 33.72 2.98
N GLN A 128 -32.50 33.13 3.52
CA GLN A 128 -32.40 31.90 4.31
C GLN A 128 -31.95 30.71 3.46
N MET A 129 -32.44 30.59 2.22
CA MET A 129 -32.00 29.55 1.28
C MET A 129 -30.55 29.74 0.85
N GLN A 130 -30.14 30.97 0.51
CA GLN A 130 -28.75 31.27 0.16
C GLN A 130 -27.79 30.97 1.33
N LYS A 131 -28.22 31.27 2.56
CA LYS A 131 -27.43 30.97 3.76
C LYS A 131 -27.23 29.48 3.98
N SER A 132 -28.25 28.65 3.73
CA SER A 132 -28.11 27.19 3.84
C SER A 132 -27.23 26.62 2.73
N GLU A 133 -27.33 27.17 1.51
CA GLU A 133 -26.45 26.81 0.39
C GLU A 133 -24.98 27.14 0.68
N ILE A 134 -24.69 28.35 1.16
CA ILE A 134 -23.34 28.76 1.57
C ILE A 134 -22.80 27.82 2.66
N GLN A 135 -23.64 27.43 3.62
CA GLN A 135 -23.24 26.51 4.68
C GLN A 135 -22.89 25.12 4.13
N ASN A 136 -23.66 24.60 3.17
CA ASN A 136 -23.38 23.33 2.52
C ASN A 136 -22.09 23.39 1.69
N LEU A 137 -21.88 24.46 0.92
CA LEU A 137 -20.66 24.68 0.15
C LEU A 137 -19.43 24.76 1.06
N LYS A 138 -19.56 25.41 2.22
CA LYS A 138 -18.50 25.48 3.22
C LYS A 138 -18.12 24.10 3.75
N MET A 139 -19.09 23.27 4.12
CA MET A 139 -18.82 21.90 4.57
C MET A 139 -18.13 21.06 3.47
N ASN A 140 -18.57 21.20 2.22
CA ASN A 140 -17.94 20.50 1.09
C ASN A 140 -16.50 20.95 0.84
N PHE A 141 -16.24 22.25 0.98
CA PHE A 141 -14.90 22.82 0.87
C PHE A 141 -13.97 22.31 1.98
N ASP A 142 -14.45 22.28 3.22
CA ASP A 142 -13.69 21.76 4.37
C ASP A 142 -13.37 20.26 4.16
N ASN A 143 -14.35 19.47 3.70
CA ASN A 143 -14.15 18.05 3.38
C ASN A 143 -13.11 17.84 2.27
N THR A 144 -13.17 18.64 1.20
CA THR A 144 -12.21 18.57 0.09
C THR A 144 -10.81 18.98 0.54
N THR A 145 -10.70 19.96 1.43
CA THR A 145 -9.43 20.39 2.02
C THR A 145 -8.81 19.27 2.86
N GLN A 146 -9.60 18.56 3.67
CA GLN A 146 -9.11 17.42 4.44
C GLN A 146 -8.66 16.26 3.54
N ILE A 147 -9.41 15.94 2.50
CA ILE A 147 -9.01 14.92 1.51
C ILE A 147 -7.68 15.29 0.86
N LYS A 148 -7.49 16.56 0.49
CA LYS A 148 -6.24 17.04 -0.11
C LYS A 148 -5.05 16.87 0.84
N ILE A 149 -5.20 17.23 2.12
CA ILE A 149 -4.15 17.06 3.13
C ILE A 149 -3.74 15.58 3.25
N ASN A 150 -4.73 14.68 3.35
CA ASN A 150 -4.46 13.25 3.44
C ASN A 150 -3.70 12.72 2.21
N ILE A 151 -4.10 13.14 1.00
CA ILE A 151 -3.41 12.76 -0.25
C ILE A 151 -1.96 13.29 -0.27
N ASP A 152 -1.75 14.53 0.16
CA ASP A 152 -0.41 15.13 0.21
C ASP A 152 0.51 14.38 1.20
N GLU A 153 -0.02 13.92 2.34
CA GLU A 153 0.70 13.08 3.30
C GLU A 153 1.02 11.68 2.74
N GLU A 154 0.06 11.01 2.10
CA GLU A 154 0.29 9.72 1.44
C GLU A 154 1.35 9.83 0.33
N LEU A 155 1.29 10.90 -0.46
CA LEU A 155 2.25 11.17 -1.51
C LEU A 155 3.66 11.44 -0.97
N LYS A 156 3.76 12.13 0.18
CA LYS A 156 5.03 12.32 0.88
C LYS A 156 5.60 11.00 1.38
N ASN A 157 4.78 10.15 1.99
CA ASN A 157 5.20 8.84 2.49
C ASN A 157 5.65 7.91 1.34
N SER A 158 4.91 7.89 0.23
CA SER A 158 5.27 7.12 -0.96
C SER A 158 6.62 7.57 -1.54
N LYS A 159 6.86 8.89 -1.62
CA LYS A 159 8.16 9.44 -2.07
C LYS A 159 9.31 9.02 -1.16
N GLN A 160 9.12 9.03 0.15
CA GLN A 160 10.14 8.56 1.10
C GLN A 160 10.46 7.08 0.88
N HIS A 161 9.44 6.24 0.70
CA HIS A 161 9.63 4.83 0.43
C HIS A 161 10.38 4.56 -0.89
N ILE A 162 10.11 5.34 -1.94
CA ILE A 162 10.84 5.25 -3.22
C ILE A 162 12.33 5.54 -3.00
N VAL A 163 12.67 6.59 -2.24
CA VAL A 163 14.07 6.94 -1.93
C VAL A 163 14.77 5.81 -1.15
N GLU A 164 14.09 5.21 -0.19
CA GLU A 164 14.61 4.05 0.56
C GLU A 164 14.87 2.85 -0.34
N LEU A 165 13.93 2.53 -1.24
CA LEU A 165 14.10 1.44 -2.20
C LEU A 165 15.24 1.68 -3.19
N GLU A 166 15.42 2.94 -3.63
CA GLU A 166 16.54 3.32 -4.48
C GLU A 166 17.89 3.15 -3.77
N ALA A 167 17.96 3.51 -2.48
CA ALA A 167 19.14 3.29 -1.65
C ALA A 167 19.46 1.79 -1.48
N GLN A 168 18.44 0.96 -1.19
CA GLN A 168 18.60 -0.49 -1.10
C GLN A 168 19.06 -1.11 -2.42
N LYS A 169 18.49 -0.65 -3.55
CA LYS A 169 18.88 -1.09 -4.89
C LYS A 169 20.33 -0.73 -5.21
N ALA A 170 20.79 0.46 -4.79
CA ALA A 170 22.18 0.87 -4.97
C ALA A 170 23.14 -0.02 -4.16
N GLU A 171 22.79 -0.33 -2.91
CA GLU A 171 23.59 -1.22 -2.06
C GLU A 171 23.65 -2.65 -2.60
N LEU A 172 22.52 -3.21 -3.04
CA LEU A 172 22.50 -4.54 -3.67
C LEU A 172 23.33 -4.59 -4.95
N LYS A 173 23.30 -3.54 -5.77
CA LYS A 173 24.15 -3.45 -6.96
C LYS A 173 25.64 -3.46 -6.58
N LYS A 174 26.02 -2.72 -5.54
CA LYS A 174 27.40 -2.69 -5.04
C LYS A 174 27.84 -4.08 -4.57
N GLN A 175 26.99 -4.79 -3.81
CA GLN A 175 27.26 -6.15 -3.36
C GLN A 175 27.40 -7.12 -4.54
N LEU A 176 26.56 -6.98 -5.57
CA LEU A 176 26.63 -7.80 -6.78
C LEU A 176 27.94 -7.56 -7.54
N THR A 177 28.41 -6.31 -7.65
CA THR A 177 29.72 -6.00 -8.24
C THR A 177 30.85 -6.65 -7.44
N ILE A 178 30.84 -6.53 -6.11
CA ILE A 178 31.85 -7.17 -5.25
C ILE A 178 31.86 -8.69 -5.42
N ALA A 179 30.69 -9.32 -5.45
CA ALA A 179 30.58 -10.77 -5.64
C ALA A 179 31.05 -11.20 -7.04
N SER A 180 30.78 -10.39 -8.07
CA SER A 180 31.25 -10.61 -9.43
C SER A 180 32.78 -10.53 -9.51
N ASP A 181 33.39 -9.52 -8.90
CA ASP A 181 34.84 -9.35 -8.86
C ASP A 181 35.52 -10.53 -8.14
N TYR A 182 34.94 -10.97 -7.02
CA TYR A 182 35.43 -12.15 -6.31
C TYR A 182 35.36 -13.43 -7.16
N LEU A 183 34.28 -13.63 -7.92
CA LEU A 183 34.13 -14.80 -8.77
C LEU A 183 35.19 -14.82 -9.89
N ILE A 184 35.46 -13.65 -10.50
CA ILE A 184 36.54 -13.51 -11.50
C ILE A 184 37.89 -13.88 -10.88
N GLU A 185 38.18 -13.37 -9.67
CA GLU A 185 39.44 -13.69 -8.98
C GLU A 185 39.58 -15.19 -8.66
N GLN A 186 38.49 -15.85 -8.28
CA GLN A 186 38.49 -17.30 -8.03
C GLN A 186 38.68 -18.10 -9.33
N ASP A 187 38.05 -17.68 -10.42
CA ASP A 187 38.20 -18.33 -11.73
C ASP A 187 39.65 -18.26 -12.21
N ASP A 188 40.30 -17.09 -12.06
CA ASP A 188 41.73 -16.92 -12.35
C ASP A 188 42.63 -17.85 -11.53
N LYS A 189 42.31 -18.06 -10.24
CA LYS A 189 43.04 -18.99 -9.37
C LYS A 189 42.87 -20.43 -9.81
N VAL A 190 41.65 -20.83 -10.14
CA VAL A 190 41.35 -22.18 -10.64
C VAL A 190 42.05 -22.42 -11.98
N HIS A 191 42.00 -21.44 -12.88
CA HIS A 191 42.69 -21.53 -14.17
C HIS A 191 44.21 -21.70 -13.99
N LYS A 192 44.84 -20.92 -13.10
CA LYS A 192 46.27 -21.08 -12.76
C LYS A 192 46.57 -22.46 -12.17
N ALA A 193 45.77 -22.93 -11.22
CA ALA A 193 45.96 -24.25 -10.61
C ALA A 193 45.83 -25.39 -11.64
N ASN A 194 44.82 -25.32 -12.50
CA ASN A 194 44.64 -26.28 -13.58
C ASN A 194 45.81 -26.28 -14.56
N LYS A 195 46.33 -25.10 -14.91
CA LYS A 195 47.52 -24.99 -15.75
C LYS A 195 48.72 -25.69 -15.11
N THR A 196 49.00 -25.43 -13.83
CA THR A 196 50.10 -26.10 -13.11
C THR A 196 49.89 -27.61 -13.00
N SER A 197 48.64 -28.07 -12.86
CA SER A 197 48.33 -29.50 -12.82
C SER A 197 48.58 -30.19 -14.16
N LEU A 198 48.33 -29.51 -15.28
CA LEU A 198 48.65 -30.01 -16.61
C LEU A 198 50.16 -30.12 -16.81
N GLU A 199 50.92 -29.09 -16.43
CA GLU A 199 52.38 -29.10 -16.49
C GLU A 199 52.98 -30.26 -15.67
N LEU A 200 52.47 -30.50 -14.46
CA LEU A 200 52.89 -31.65 -13.64
C LEU A 200 52.54 -33.01 -14.26
N LEU A 201 51.39 -33.10 -14.95
CA LEU A 201 50.96 -34.34 -15.60
C LEU A 201 51.84 -34.67 -16.81
N ASP A 202 52.26 -33.66 -17.56
CA ASP A 202 53.26 -33.81 -18.64
C ASP A 202 54.60 -34.31 -18.07
N HIS A 203 55.09 -33.71 -16.98
CA HIS A 203 56.31 -34.18 -16.31
C HIS A 203 56.20 -35.63 -15.79
N LEU A 204 55.05 -36.03 -15.25
CA LEU A 204 54.82 -37.40 -14.82
C LEU A 204 54.88 -38.37 -16.01
N LYS A 205 54.27 -38.00 -17.13
CA LYS A 205 54.26 -38.81 -18.34
C LYS A 205 55.67 -38.98 -18.91
N ASP A 206 56.47 -37.92 -18.93
CA ASP A 206 57.87 -37.98 -19.36
C ASP A 206 58.69 -38.91 -18.45
N ALA A 207 58.50 -38.80 -17.13
CA ALA A 207 59.18 -39.68 -16.16
C ALA A 207 58.72 -41.15 -16.27
N GLU A 208 57.44 -41.41 -16.57
CA GLU A 208 56.93 -42.76 -16.82
C GLU A 208 57.60 -43.40 -18.04
N LEU A 209 57.77 -42.63 -19.13
CA LEU A 209 58.49 -43.07 -20.32
C LEU A 209 59.98 -43.35 -20.01
N GLU A 210 60.65 -42.49 -19.26
CA GLU A 210 62.03 -42.71 -18.84
C GLU A 210 62.15 -44.00 -18.01
N ILE A 211 61.27 -44.21 -17.04
CA ILE A 211 61.22 -45.44 -16.24
C ILE A 211 61.01 -46.68 -17.12
N GLU A 212 60.18 -46.60 -18.16
CA GLU A 212 59.97 -47.69 -19.11
C GLU A 212 61.26 -48.01 -19.88
N THR A 213 61.94 -47.00 -20.44
CA THR A 213 63.22 -47.20 -21.15
C THR A 213 64.31 -47.80 -20.24
N LEU A 214 64.37 -47.36 -18.97
CA LEU A 214 65.33 -47.90 -17.99
C LEU A 214 65.00 -49.35 -17.61
N LYS A 215 63.72 -49.70 -17.52
CA LYS A 215 63.30 -51.10 -17.29
C LYS A 215 63.76 -52.00 -18.42
N ASP A 216 63.57 -51.58 -19.67
CA ASP A 216 64.02 -52.34 -20.83
C ASP A 216 65.54 -52.54 -20.80
N TYR A 217 66.30 -51.50 -20.48
CA TYR A 217 67.76 -51.59 -20.32
C TYR A 217 68.18 -52.56 -19.20
N ILE A 218 67.51 -52.53 -18.04
CA ILE A 218 67.78 -53.48 -16.95
C ILE A 218 67.50 -54.92 -17.40
N VAL A 219 66.41 -55.12 -18.15
CA VAL A 219 66.07 -56.44 -18.69
C VAL A 219 67.19 -56.91 -19.62
N GLU A 220 67.65 -56.08 -20.56
CA GLU A 220 68.76 -56.41 -21.45
C GLU A 220 70.05 -56.76 -20.69
N LEU A 221 70.42 -55.95 -19.69
CA LEU A 221 71.61 -56.18 -18.87
C LEU A 221 71.52 -57.49 -18.08
N LYS A 222 70.36 -57.79 -17.49
CA LYS A 222 70.14 -59.04 -16.74
C LYS A 222 70.30 -60.27 -17.63
N HIS A 223 69.87 -60.20 -18.90
CA HIS A 223 70.08 -61.29 -19.85
C HIS A 223 71.56 -61.53 -20.17
N ARG A 224 72.42 -60.50 -20.08
CA ARG A 224 73.86 -60.61 -20.42
C ARG A 224 74.75 -61.17 -19.28
N ILE A 225 74.38 -61.01 -18.01
CA ILE A 225 75.28 -61.25 -16.85
C ILE A 225 75.13 -62.63 -16.21
N ALA A 226 74.07 -63.40 -16.48
CA ALA A 226 73.83 -64.70 -15.85
C ALA A 226 74.84 -65.79 -16.33
N VAL A 227 76.06 -65.77 -15.79
CA VAL A 227 77.14 -66.76 -16.02
C VAL A 227 77.31 -67.59 -14.75
N TYR A 228 77.33 -68.91 -14.90
CA TYR A 228 77.60 -69.85 -13.82
C TYR A 228 79.11 -69.92 -13.55
N ILE A 229 79.51 -69.76 -12.29
CA ILE A 229 80.91 -69.79 -11.87
C ILE A 229 81.19 -71.13 -11.15
N PRO A 230 81.99 -72.05 -11.72
CA PRO A 230 82.31 -73.32 -11.08
C PRO A 230 83.29 -73.15 -9.94
N VAL A 231 83.28 -74.11 -9.02
CA VAL A 231 84.35 -74.31 -8.04
C VAL A 231 85.48 -75.12 -8.69
N GLU A 232 86.66 -74.51 -8.80
CA GLU A 232 87.83 -75.07 -9.52
C GLU A 232 88.29 -76.44 -9.01
N SER A 233 88.01 -76.77 -7.75
CA SER A 233 88.39 -78.04 -7.13
C SER A 233 87.47 -79.22 -7.50
N ASP A 234 86.35 -78.99 -8.20
CA ASP A 234 85.35 -80.00 -8.49
C ASP A 234 85.18 -80.17 -10.00
N SER A 235 85.64 -81.32 -10.51
CA SER A 235 85.57 -81.63 -11.95
C SER A 235 84.13 -81.78 -12.46
N VAL A 236 83.18 -82.18 -11.60
CA VAL A 236 81.76 -82.27 -11.95
C VAL A 236 81.17 -80.87 -12.12
N ASP A 237 81.56 -79.94 -11.25
CA ASP A 237 81.06 -78.57 -11.25
C ASP A 237 81.60 -77.77 -12.44
N ALA A 238 82.89 -77.94 -12.76
CA ALA A 238 83.50 -77.34 -13.94
C ALA A 238 82.81 -77.78 -15.24
N LYS A 239 82.47 -79.07 -15.36
CA LYS A 239 81.72 -79.59 -16.52
C LYS A 239 80.28 -79.10 -16.54
N LEU A 240 79.63 -79.02 -15.39
CA LEU A 240 78.28 -78.47 -15.28
C LEU A 240 78.25 -76.98 -15.66
N ALA A 241 79.24 -76.20 -15.23
CA ALA A 241 79.42 -74.80 -15.60
C ALA A 241 79.64 -74.60 -17.10
N GLU A 242 80.52 -75.40 -17.69
CA GLU A 242 80.79 -75.39 -19.13
C GLU A 242 79.51 -75.65 -19.91
N TYR A 243 78.73 -76.65 -19.49
CA TYR A 243 77.44 -76.99 -20.10
C TYR A 243 76.39 -75.87 -19.93
N ILE A 244 76.21 -75.33 -18.71
CA ILE A 244 75.23 -74.25 -18.45
C ILE A 244 75.59 -72.97 -19.21
N ASN A 245 76.87 -72.60 -19.25
CA ASN A 245 77.31 -71.35 -19.87
C ASN A 245 77.26 -71.42 -21.40
N ASN A 246 77.53 -72.57 -22.01
CA ASN A 246 77.52 -72.74 -23.47
C ASN A 246 76.16 -73.20 -24.03
N TYR A 247 75.13 -73.33 -23.19
CA TYR A 247 73.81 -73.78 -23.62
C TYR A 247 73.15 -72.73 -24.54
N PRO A 248 72.78 -73.08 -25.79
CA PRO A 248 72.29 -72.12 -26.79
C PRO A 248 70.94 -71.48 -26.43
N GLU A 249 70.13 -72.13 -25.59
CA GLU A 249 68.83 -71.66 -25.14
C GLU A 249 68.84 -71.35 -23.63
N ARG A 250 69.64 -70.36 -23.17
CA ARG A 250 69.72 -69.98 -21.74
C ARG A 250 68.35 -69.67 -21.10
N ASN A 251 67.35 -69.32 -21.90
CA ASN A 251 65.97 -69.09 -21.45
C ASN A 251 65.29 -70.36 -20.89
N ARG A 252 65.72 -71.57 -21.31
CA ARG A 252 65.21 -72.84 -20.79
C ARG A 252 65.84 -73.23 -19.45
N LEU A 253 67.04 -72.72 -19.15
CA LEU A 253 67.71 -72.84 -17.84
C LEU A 253 67.18 -71.81 -16.83
N LYS A 254 65.85 -71.60 -16.78
CA LYS A 254 65.20 -70.72 -15.81
C LYS A 254 65.34 -71.23 -14.37
N VAL A 255 65.55 -72.53 -14.20
CA VAL A 255 65.84 -73.18 -12.92
C VAL A 255 67.34 -73.50 -12.89
N MET A 256 68.10 -72.75 -12.08
CA MET A 256 69.55 -72.92 -11.97
C MET A 256 69.91 -74.11 -11.09
N PHE A 257 71.02 -74.79 -11.39
CA PHE A 257 71.62 -75.78 -10.51
C PHE A 257 72.36 -75.07 -9.37
N MET A 258 71.98 -75.32 -8.14
CA MET A 258 72.66 -74.78 -6.96
C MET A 258 73.53 -75.88 -6.35
N ARG A 259 74.83 -75.68 -6.28
CA ARG A 259 75.75 -76.66 -5.67
C ARG A 259 75.55 -76.70 -4.15
N GLU A 260 75.28 -77.88 -3.59
CA GLU A 260 75.26 -78.07 -2.13
C GLU A 260 76.58 -78.70 -1.66
N SER A 261 77.01 -79.77 -2.32
CA SER A 261 78.29 -80.43 -2.06
C SER A 261 78.80 -81.11 -3.33
N SER A 262 80.02 -81.65 -3.31
CA SER A 262 80.55 -82.35 -4.49
C SER A 262 79.63 -83.51 -4.88
N GLY A 263 79.21 -83.50 -6.15
CA GLY A 263 78.26 -84.45 -6.72
C GLY A 263 76.81 -84.32 -6.25
N ILE A 264 76.46 -83.33 -5.42
CA ILE A 264 75.07 -83.08 -4.97
C ILE A 264 74.67 -81.65 -5.32
N TYR A 265 73.65 -81.55 -6.15
CA TYR A 265 73.13 -80.27 -6.63
C TYR A 265 71.65 -80.18 -6.31
N GLN A 266 71.18 -78.96 -6.12
CA GLN A 266 69.77 -78.67 -6.00
C GLN A 266 69.28 -78.12 -7.34
N PHE A 267 68.31 -78.80 -7.93
CA PHE A 267 67.61 -78.37 -9.13
C PHE A 267 66.17 -78.01 -8.76
N GLY A 268 65.90 -76.71 -8.64
CA GLY A 268 64.63 -76.18 -8.17
C GLY A 268 64.33 -76.66 -6.73
N THR A 269 63.29 -77.47 -6.57
CA THR A 269 62.91 -78.02 -5.25
C THR A 269 63.54 -79.38 -4.92
N ARG A 270 64.29 -79.98 -5.85
CA ARG A 270 64.82 -81.34 -5.70
C ARG A 270 66.32 -81.34 -5.48
N LYS A 271 66.79 -82.24 -4.63
CA LYS A 271 68.20 -82.60 -4.53
C LYS A 271 68.49 -83.73 -5.50
N ILE A 272 69.54 -83.57 -6.29
CA ILE A 272 69.97 -84.51 -7.31
C ILE A 272 71.43 -84.86 -7.11
N PHE A 273 71.79 -86.08 -7.50
CA PHE A 273 73.16 -86.55 -7.50
C PHE A 273 73.69 -86.52 -8.93
N VAL A 274 74.76 -85.77 -9.14
CA VAL A 274 75.37 -85.54 -10.45
C VAL A 274 76.74 -86.20 -10.45
N LYS A 275 77.00 -87.00 -11.48
CA LYS A 275 78.29 -87.65 -11.72
C LYS A 275 78.71 -87.40 -13.16
N VAL A 276 80.00 -87.27 -13.39
CA VAL A 276 80.57 -87.26 -14.74
C VAL A 276 81.10 -88.65 -15.06
N GLU A 277 80.69 -89.21 -16.20
CA GLU A 277 81.16 -90.49 -16.71
C GLU A 277 81.44 -90.36 -18.20
N GLN A 278 82.67 -90.66 -18.63
CA GLN A 278 83.13 -90.49 -20.03
C GLN A 278 82.78 -89.11 -20.61
N ASP A 279 83.09 -88.05 -19.85
CA ASP A 279 82.79 -86.63 -20.18
C ASP A 279 81.30 -86.27 -20.34
N LYS A 280 80.39 -87.21 -20.07
CA LYS A 280 78.95 -86.94 -20.05
C LYS A 280 78.47 -86.72 -18.63
N ILE A 281 77.63 -85.71 -18.44
CA ILE A 281 76.99 -85.44 -17.15
C ILE A 281 75.78 -86.36 -17.03
N ILE A 282 75.79 -87.18 -15.98
CA ILE A 282 74.75 -88.16 -15.68
C ILE A 282 74.14 -87.84 -14.31
N ILE A 283 72.81 -87.82 -14.26
CA ILE A 283 72.04 -87.48 -13.06
C ILE A 283 71.31 -88.73 -12.58
N ARG A 284 71.51 -89.08 -11.30
CA ARG A 284 70.81 -90.19 -10.67
C ARG A 284 69.39 -89.78 -10.30
N VAL A 285 68.42 -90.55 -10.77
CA VAL A 285 66.99 -90.41 -10.46
C VAL A 285 66.44 -91.71 -9.85
N GLY A 286 65.25 -91.67 -9.24
CA GLY A 286 64.68 -92.78 -8.45
C GLY A 286 64.42 -94.11 -9.21
N GLY A 287 64.76 -94.20 -10.49
CA GLY A 287 64.64 -95.40 -11.33
C GLY A 287 65.83 -95.66 -12.26
N GLY A 288 66.95 -94.94 -12.11
CA GLY A 288 68.12 -95.12 -12.97
C GLY A 288 69.00 -93.87 -13.07
N PHE A 289 69.71 -93.77 -14.19
CA PHE A 289 70.59 -92.66 -14.54
C PHE A 289 70.10 -92.02 -15.83
N LEU A 290 70.01 -90.69 -15.87
CA LEU A 290 69.62 -89.92 -17.05
C LEU A 290 70.74 -88.99 -17.47
N THR A 291 70.82 -88.67 -18.76
CA THR A 291 71.70 -87.59 -19.22
C THR A 291 71.16 -86.22 -18.81
N ILE A 292 72.03 -85.21 -18.74
CA ILE A 292 71.61 -83.85 -18.37
C ILE A 292 70.53 -83.28 -19.31
N ASP A 293 70.60 -83.56 -20.62
CA ASP A 293 69.60 -83.10 -21.60
C ASP A 293 68.21 -83.71 -21.31
N GLU A 294 68.14 -85.03 -21.16
CA GLU A 294 66.90 -85.76 -20.85
C GLU A 294 66.32 -85.33 -19.50
N PHE A 295 67.19 -85.10 -18.51
CA PHE A 295 66.78 -84.62 -17.21
C PHE A 295 66.15 -83.22 -17.30
N LEU A 296 66.76 -82.31 -18.06
CA LEU A 296 66.21 -80.97 -18.23
C LEU A 296 64.86 -81.02 -18.94
N ASP A 297 64.68 -81.80 -20.00
CA ASP A 297 63.41 -81.86 -20.72
C ASP A 297 62.25 -82.41 -19.87
N ILE A 298 62.53 -83.39 -19.01
CA ILE A 298 61.50 -84.00 -18.15
C ILE A 298 61.19 -83.10 -16.94
N TYR A 299 62.22 -82.60 -16.25
CA TYR A 299 62.06 -81.99 -14.94
C TYR A 299 61.95 -80.46 -14.98
N THR A 300 62.45 -79.79 -16.02
CA THR A 300 62.37 -78.32 -16.11
C THR A 300 60.93 -77.80 -16.15
N PRO A 301 60.01 -78.32 -17.01
CA PRO A 301 58.62 -77.86 -17.02
C PRO A 301 57.93 -78.08 -15.67
N LEU A 302 58.20 -79.20 -15.01
CA LEU A 302 57.64 -79.55 -13.70
C LEU A 302 58.10 -78.60 -12.59
N GLU A 303 59.38 -78.21 -12.60
CA GLU A 303 59.92 -77.29 -11.60
C GLU A 303 59.54 -75.83 -11.90
N ILE A 304 59.41 -75.42 -13.17
CA ILE A 304 58.86 -74.10 -13.54
C ILE A 304 57.44 -73.97 -13.01
N GLU A 305 56.58 -74.97 -13.23
CA GLU A 305 55.20 -74.94 -12.75
C GLU A 305 55.12 -74.82 -11.21
N LYS A 306 55.99 -75.54 -10.49
CA LYS A 306 56.10 -75.42 -9.03
C LYS A 306 56.63 -74.06 -8.57
N LEU A 307 57.58 -73.49 -9.31
CA LEU A 307 58.19 -72.19 -9.00
C LEU A 307 57.20 -71.05 -9.20
N GLU A 308 56.42 -71.09 -10.28
CA GLU A 308 55.38 -70.08 -10.55
C GLU A 308 54.27 -70.07 -9.50
N ARG A 309 53.94 -71.24 -8.92
CA ARG A 309 52.99 -71.34 -7.78
C ARG A 309 53.54 -70.77 -6.47
N LYS A 310 54.88 -70.63 -6.34
CA LYS A 310 55.53 -70.10 -5.14
C LYS A 310 55.87 -68.60 -5.22
N SER A 311 55.67 -67.95 -6.37
CA SER A 311 55.89 -66.51 -6.51
C SER A 311 55.01 -65.71 -5.53
N PRO A 312 55.62 -64.87 -4.66
CA PRO A 312 54.89 -63.99 -3.74
C PRO A 312 53.91 -63.06 -4.46
N LEU A 313 54.22 -62.62 -5.69
CA LEU A 313 53.38 -61.72 -6.47
C LEU A 313 52.05 -62.35 -6.88
N LYS A 314 52.04 -63.63 -7.27
CA LYS A 314 50.81 -64.35 -7.63
C LYS A 314 49.93 -64.60 -6.40
N LYS A 315 50.56 -64.94 -5.26
CA LYS A 315 49.87 -65.04 -3.97
C LYS A 315 49.28 -63.70 -3.51
N PHE A 316 49.91 -62.58 -3.86
CA PHE A 316 49.39 -61.25 -3.55
C PHE A 316 48.23 -60.88 -4.47
N SER A 317 48.33 -61.11 -5.78
CA SER A 317 47.21 -60.86 -6.72
C SER A 317 45.99 -61.74 -6.42
N GLU A 318 46.21 -62.99 -6.03
CA GLU A 318 45.14 -63.92 -5.62
C GLU A 318 44.51 -63.51 -4.28
N LYS A 319 45.30 -63.06 -3.31
CA LYS A 319 44.78 -62.50 -2.05
C LYS A 319 44.04 -61.17 -2.25
N VAL A 320 44.51 -60.28 -3.12
CA VAL A 320 43.82 -59.00 -3.42
C VAL A 320 42.51 -59.25 -4.18
N ALA A 321 42.46 -60.24 -5.06
CA ALA A 321 41.22 -60.66 -5.74
C ALA A 321 40.19 -61.24 -4.76
N VAL A 322 40.61 -62.04 -3.77
CA VAL A 322 39.75 -62.56 -2.70
C VAL A 322 39.32 -61.45 -1.73
N GLN A 323 40.19 -60.47 -1.46
CA GLN A 323 39.90 -59.35 -0.57
C GLN A 323 38.91 -58.35 -1.20
N LYS A 324 38.89 -58.20 -2.54
CA LYS A 324 37.88 -57.40 -3.25
C LYS A 324 36.50 -58.05 -3.32
N THR A 325 36.39 -59.37 -3.25
CA THR A 325 35.10 -60.09 -3.22
C THR A 325 34.50 -60.23 -1.82
N CYS A 326 35.31 -60.15 -0.75
CA CYS A 326 34.83 -60.26 0.63
C CYS A 326 34.53 -58.92 1.34
N ILE A 327 34.98 -57.76 0.82
CA ILE A 327 34.73 -56.43 1.43
C ILE A 327 33.43 -55.78 0.93
N GLY A 328 32.68 -56.44 0.04
CA GLY A 328 31.41 -55.93 -0.52
C GLY A 328 30.13 -56.26 0.25
N ARG A 329 30.20 -56.90 1.42
CA ARG A 329 29.01 -57.21 2.24
C ARG A 329 29.18 -56.81 3.70
N GLU A 330 28.54 -55.68 4.02
CA GLU A 330 28.08 -55.18 5.33
C GLU A 330 29.18 -54.89 6.36
N ILE A 331 29.22 -53.70 6.97
CA ILE A 331 28.42 -53.36 8.15
C ILE A 331 28.13 -51.85 8.15
N ARG A 332 26.85 -51.50 8.06
CA ARG A 332 26.31 -50.25 8.61
C ARG A 332 26.06 -50.53 10.08
N GLU A 333 26.80 -49.88 10.97
CA GLU A 333 26.43 -49.81 12.38
C GLU A 333 26.14 -48.37 12.78
N ASP A 334 24.99 -48.25 13.44
CA ASP A 334 24.40 -47.05 13.99
C ASP A 334 25.23 -46.47 15.14
N SER A 335 25.14 -45.15 15.31
CA SER A 335 25.29 -44.55 16.63
C SER A 335 24.35 -43.35 16.82
N PRO A 336 23.88 -43.11 18.06
CA PRO A 336 22.57 -42.54 18.32
C PRO A 336 22.69 -41.14 18.94
N ILE A 337 22.22 -40.10 18.25
CA ILE A 337 22.05 -38.76 18.84
C ILE A 337 20.71 -38.15 18.40
N ARG A 338 19.74 -38.21 19.32
CA ARG A 338 18.85 -37.12 19.75
C ARG A 338 18.19 -36.24 18.66
N SER A 339 16.91 -36.47 18.42
CA SER A 339 15.97 -35.48 17.86
C SER A 339 15.66 -34.39 18.93
N PRO A 340 15.09 -33.19 18.61
CA PRO A 340 14.04 -33.00 17.59
C PRO A 340 14.03 -31.65 16.82
N ALA A 341 13.70 -31.69 15.52
CA ALA A 341 12.85 -30.66 14.92
C ALA A 341 12.19 -31.21 13.65
N ARG A 342 10.87 -31.00 13.59
CA ARG A 342 9.89 -31.71 12.79
C ARG A 342 9.41 -30.77 11.69
N SER A 343 9.59 -31.11 10.43
CA SER A 343 8.83 -30.53 9.32
C SER A 343 8.56 -31.60 8.26
N PRO A 344 7.29 -31.95 7.97
CA PRO A 344 6.97 -32.97 6.98
C PRO A 344 6.73 -32.33 5.60
N LYS A 345 7.57 -32.66 4.60
CA LYS A 345 7.22 -32.49 3.18
C LYS A 345 6.75 -33.82 2.59
N ARG A 346 5.44 -34.00 2.77
CA ARG A 346 4.44 -34.57 1.87
C ARG A 346 4.97 -35.02 0.49
N GLY A 347 5.00 -36.33 0.28
CA GLY A 347 4.93 -36.95 -1.04
C GLY A 347 3.50 -36.92 -1.57
N SER A 348 3.36 -36.63 -2.86
CA SER A 348 2.21 -36.96 -3.69
C SER A 348 2.23 -38.46 -4.03
N PRO A 349 1.07 -39.12 -4.17
CA PRO A 349 0.62 -39.37 -5.54
C PRO A 349 -0.90 -39.38 -5.76
N THR A 350 -1.25 -39.26 -7.04
CA THR A 350 -2.44 -39.81 -7.74
C THR A 350 -3.84 -39.28 -7.40
N GLY A 351 -4.35 -38.45 -8.32
CA GLY A 351 -5.49 -38.80 -9.16
C GLY A 351 -6.89 -38.86 -8.54
N LYS A 352 -7.72 -37.85 -8.83
CA LYS A 352 -8.99 -37.97 -9.57
C LYS A 352 -9.66 -36.59 -9.67
N ARG A 353 -10.08 -36.25 -10.89
CA ARG A 353 -10.65 -34.97 -11.31
C ARG A 353 -12.19 -34.99 -11.16
N SER A 354 -12.71 -33.83 -10.72
CA SER A 354 -14.09 -33.27 -10.88
C SER A 354 -15.20 -33.80 -9.96
N PRO A 355 -16.24 -33.00 -9.60
CA PRO A 355 -16.66 -31.70 -10.18
C PRO A 355 -16.86 -30.53 -9.19
N MET A 356 -16.83 -29.29 -9.73
CA MET A 356 -17.08 -28.03 -9.01
C MET A 356 -18.54 -27.91 -8.55
N ARG A 357 -18.73 -27.71 -7.25
CA ARG A 357 -20.00 -27.30 -6.64
C ARG A 357 -19.96 -25.79 -6.41
N ARG A 358 -20.83 -25.07 -7.14
CA ARG A 358 -21.17 -23.66 -6.98
C ARG A 358 -21.66 -23.38 -5.55
N THR A 359 -21.15 -22.32 -4.92
CA THR A 359 -21.84 -21.62 -3.85
C THR A 359 -21.98 -20.14 -4.22
N SER A 360 -23.22 -19.70 -4.16
CA SER A 360 -23.75 -18.39 -4.54
C SER A 360 -23.46 -17.32 -3.48
N PRO A 361 -23.67 -16.05 -3.83
CA PRO A 361 -24.38 -15.12 -2.93
C PRO A 361 -25.78 -14.80 -3.47
N LYS A 362 -26.81 -14.97 -2.62
CA LYS A 362 -28.17 -14.39 -2.76
C LYS A 362 -28.06 -12.85 -2.58
N LYS A 363 -28.56 -12.02 -3.50
CA LYS A 363 -29.96 -11.53 -3.71
C LYS A 363 -30.57 -10.71 -2.55
N GLY A 364 -30.87 -9.46 -2.88
CA GLY A 364 -31.84 -8.53 -2.25
C GLY A 364 -31.39 -7.09 -2.56
N GLY A 365 -32.12 -6.19 -3.19
CA GLY A 365 -33.55 -6.11 -3.49
C GLY A 365 -34.07 -4.70 -3.18
N SER A 366 -33.92 -3.79 -4.15
CA SER A 366 -34.77 -2.59 -4.44
C SER A 366 -34.97 -1.51 -3.33
N PRO A 367 -35.80 -0.45 -3.55
CA PRO A 367 -35.44 0.85 -4.14
C PRO A 367 -35.81 2.03 -3.22
N LEU A 368 -35.66 3.29 -3.68
CA LEU A 368 -36.47 4.51 -3.40
C LEU A 368 -35.56 5.76 -3.52
N LYS A 369 -35.79 6.65 -4.49
CA LYS A 369 -36.57 7.90 -4.34
C LYS A 369 -36.20 8.70 -3.09
N LYS A 370 -35.50 9.82 -3.29
CA LYS A 370 -35.98 11.17 -2.96
C LYS A 370 -35.20 12.20 -3.77
#